data_AF-A0A1X0YCL5-F1
#
_entry.id   AF-A0A1X0YCL5-F1
#
_cell.length_a   1.000
_cell.length_b   1.000
_cell.length_c   1.000
_cell.angle_alpha   90.00
_cell.angle_beta   90.00
_cell.angle_gamma   90.00
#
_symmetry.space_group_name_H-M   'P 1'
#
loop_
_entity.id
_entity.type
_entity.pdbx_description
1 polymer ?
#
loop_
_entity_poly.entity_id
_entity_poly.type
_entity_poly.pdbx_seq_one_letter_code
_entity_poly.pdbx_strand_id
1 'polypeptide(L)'
;MQEVLALEQHLPPTVLIDGAAIRRIRESKKLTQLYVAKVVGVTTDTISRWENNRYPSIKRDNVLRLADALEVEVADLLRTEEDPADQVAEETFISRFRLLPLLLLCVLLLGVLVFYFQRKPEPVVVLAERVLPRYAAPGNVIPVWIRIEPTLRRKGYILREHFPRGWKLIEANPPASSLDNVEGIARWIVKPGEDKEKIVYLLKVDRSSTLGESQPFQGEVVVKGGTQEAPAQVGGHMEMTIAGYLWPDANGDHVIDDGEMLAASDVYDEMSGVHLDWNFLEKVWDAGRYSWNRKRNRFVPVKSKAPGPHPSGAVAADGTAAANPAD
;
A
#
# COMPACT_ATOMS: atom_id res chain seq x y z
N MET A 1 -75.32 -41.99 15.69
CA MET A 1 -75.28 -42.79 14.45
C MET A 1 -76.59 -42.74 13.64
N GLN A 2 -77.74 -42.33 14.20
CA GLN A 2 -78.95 -42.05 13.39
C GLN A 2 -79.09 -40.59 12.91
N GLU A 3 -78.28 -39.64 13.40
CA GLU A 3 -78.25 -38.25 12.89
C GLU A 3 -77.34 -38.05 11.68
N VAL A 4 -76.25 -38.82 11.56
CA VAL A 4 -75.30 -38.73 10.43
C VAL A 4 -75.89 -39.37 9.15
N LEU A 5 -76.71 -40.41 9.30
CA LEU A 5 -77.38 -41.09 8.18
C LEU A 5 -78.61 -40.32 7.63
N ALA A 6 -79.06 -39.27 8.32
CA ALA A 6 -80.18 -38.42 7.88
C ALA A 6 -79.74 -37.20 7.05
N LEU A 7 -78.44 -36.86 7.06
CA LEU A 7 -77.92 -35.70 6.31
C LEU A 7 -77.72 -36.00 4.82
N GLU A 8 -77.38 -37.23 4.44
CA GLU A 8 -77.05 -37.56 3.04
C GLU A 8 -78.27 -37.49 2.10
N GLN A 9 -79.49 -37.66 2.59
CA GLN A 9 -80.69 -37.62 1.74
C GLN A 9 -81.28 -36.22 1.52
N HIS A 10 -80.83 -35.16 2.22
CA HIS A 10 -81.32 -33.78 2.05
C HIS A 10 -80.20 -32.71 2.06
N LEU A 11 -79.09 -32.91 1.31
CA LEU A 11 -78.15 -31.81 1.06
C LEU A 11 -78.79 -30.71 0.19
N PRO A 12 -78.64 -29.41 0.55
CA PRO A 12 -79.09 -28.29 -0.27
C PRO A 12 -78.32 -28.20 -1.60
N PRO A 13 -78.84 -27.49 -2.61
CA PRO A 13 -78.23 -27.45 -3.96
C PRO A 13 -76.79 -26.89 -3.98
N THR A 14 -76.44 -26.08 -2.98
CA THR A 14 -75.10 -25.52 -2.78
C THR A 14 -74.74 -25.63 -1.31
N VAL A 15 -73.50 -25.98 -1.00
CA VAL A 15 -72.98 -26.17 0.36
C VAL A 15 -71.65 -25.44 0.56
N LEU A 16 -71.32 -25.14 1.81
CA LEU A 16 -70.05 -24.54 2.21
C LEU A 16 -69.05 -25.63 2.61
N ILE A 17 -67.90 -25.65 1.94
CA ILE A 17 -66.82 -26.60 2.18
C ILE A 17 -65.72 -25.99 3.05
N ASP A 18 -65.01 -26.85 3.79
CA ASP A 18 -63.72 -26.50 4.40
C ASP A 18 -62.57 -26.89 3.45
N GLY A 19 -62.06 -25.90 2.71
CA GLY A 19 -60.94 -26.07 1.81
C GLY A 19 -59.67 -26.60 2.48
N ALA A 20 -59.41 -26.20 3.73
CA ALA A 20 -58.22 -26.62 4.45
C ALA A 20 -58.31 -28.10 4.88
N ALA A 21 -59.50 -28.57 5.26
CA ALA A 21 -59.75 -29.99 5.49
C ALA A 21 -59.57 -30.81 4.22
N ILE A 22 -60.19 -30.38 3.10
CA ILE A 22 -60.06 -31.04 1.78
C ILE A 22 -58.57 -31.20 1.41
N ARG A 23 -57.79 -30.12 1.54
CA ARG A 23 -56.35 -30.13 1.24
C ARG A 23 -55.59 -31.13 2.10
N ARG A 24 -55.83 -31.12 3.41
CA ARG A 24 -55.17 -32.05 4.35
C ARG A 24 -55.49 -33.51 4.03
N ILE A 25 -56.75 -33.83 3.76
CA ILE A 25 -57.18 -35.19 3.40
C ILE A 25 -56.53 -35.62 2.08
N ARG A 26 -56.51 -34.74 1.08
CA ARG A 26 -55.85 -35.02 -0.19
C ARG A 26 -54.35 -35.31 0.01
N GLU A 27 -53.66 -34.47 0.77
CA GLU A 27 -52.22 -34.59 0.99
C GLU A 27 -51.86 -35.80 1.87
N SER A 28 -52.68 -36.14 2.87
CA SER A 28 -52.47 -37.35 3.68
C SER A 28 -52.61 -38.63 2.86
N LYS A 29 -53.53 -38.64 1.88
CA LYS A 29 -53.66 -39.70 0.88
C LYS A 29 -52.63 -39.60 -0.26
N LYS A 30 -51.70 -38.63 -0.20
CA LYS A 30 -50.65 -38.36 -1.20
C LYS A 30 -51.17 -38.16 -2.63
N LEU A 31 -52.40 -37.67 -2.77
CA LEU A 31 -53.01 -37.39 -4.06
C LEU A 31 -52.60 -36.00 -4.55
N THR A 32 -52.36 -35.86 -5.85
CA THR A 32 -52.09 -34.54 -6.45
C THR A 32 -53.40 -33.82 -6.74
N GLN A 33 -53.40 -32.49 -6.74
CA GLN A 33 -54.57 -31.71 -7.16
C GLN A 33 -54.99 -32.05 -8.60
N LEU A 34 -54.03 -32.36 -9.48
CA LEU A 34 -54.29 -32.82 -10.85
C LEU A 34 -55.05 -34.15 -10.89
N TYR A 35 -54.70 -35.08 -10.02
CA TYR A 35 -55.43 -36.34 -9.90
C TYR A 35 -56.87 -36.12 -9.45
N VAL A 36 -57.08 -35.39 -8.34
CA VAL A 36 -58.42 -35.12 -7.80
C VAL A 36 -59.27 -34.36 -8.81
N ALA A 37 -58.70 -33.35 -9.49
CA ALA A 37 -59.40 -32.59 -10.53
C ALA A 37 -59.91 -33.50 -11.66
N LYS A 38 -59.09 -34.45 -12.13
CA LYS A 38 -59.48 -35.41 -13.17
C LYS A 38 -60.61 -36.34 -12.70
N VAL A 39 -60.55 -36.84 -11.47
CA VAL A 39 -61.57 -37.77 -10.93
C VAL A 39 -62.90 -37.04 -10.68
N VAL A 40 -62.86 -35.84 -10.10
CA VAL A 40 -64.05 -35.02 -9.83
C VAL A 40 -64.65 -34.44 -11.12
N GLY A 41 -63.85 -34.33 -12.19
CA GLY A 41 -64.25 -33.80 -13.49
C GLY A 41 -64.20 -32.28 -13.57
N VAL A 42 -63.27 -31.64 -12.87
CA VAL A 42 -63.04 -30.18 -12.86
C VAL A 42 -61.59 -29.84 -13.21
N THR A 43 -61.27 -28.55 -13.34
CA THR A 43 -59.88 -28.13 -13.59
C THR A 43 -59.05 -28.12 -12.30
N THR A 44 -57.73 -28.22 -12.42
CA THR A 44 -56.81 -28.09 -11.27
C THR A 44 -56.93 -26.76 -10.55
N ASP A 45 -57.15 -25.67 -11.30
CA ASP A 45 -57.37 -24.35 -10.74
C ASP A 45 -58.65 -24.30 -9.89
N THR A 46 -59.70 -25.02 -10.29
CA THR A 46 -60.93 -25.16 -9.50
C THR A 46 -60.65 -25.83 -8.15
N ILE A 47 -59.93 -26.96 -8.13
CA ILE A 47 -59.53 -27.64 -6.88
C ILE A 47 -58.66 -26.72 -6.02
N SER A 48 -57.69 -26.04 -6.61
CA SER A 48 -56.81 -25.10 -5.90
C SER A 48 -57.61 -23.97 -5.24
N ARG A 49 -58.62 -23.41 -5.92
CA ARG A 49 -59.45 -22.34 -5.35
C ARG A 49 -60.35 -22.85 -4.22
N TRP A 50 -60.84 -24.08 -4.31
CA TRP A 50 -61.61 -24.71 -3.24
C TRP A 50 -60.74 -24.97 -2.02
N GLU A 51 -59.57 -25.60 -2.20
CA GLU A 51 -58.62 -25.92 -1.12
C GLU A 51 -58.07 -24.68 -0.40
N ASN A 52 -57.95 -23.56 -1.11
CA ASN A 52 -57.50 -22.29 -0.52
C ASN A 52 -58.67 -21.39 -0.06
N ASN A 53 -59.89 -21.93 0.07
CA ASN A 53 -61.10 -21.22 0.52
C ASN A 53 -61.44 -19.93 -0.28
N ARG A 54 -60.95 -19.81 -1.53
CA ARG A 54 -61.28 -18.67 -2.40
C ARG A 54 -62.70 -18.74 -2.95
N TYR A 55 -63.24 -19.95 -3.12
CA TYR A 55 -64.65 -20.19 -3.46
C TYR A 55 -65.21 -21.33 -2.59
N PRO A 56 -65.57 -21.05 -1.33
CA PRO A 56 -65.97 -22.07 -0.37
C PRO A 56 -67.40 -22.56 -0.58
N SER A 57 -68.20 -21.90 -1.43
CA SER A 57 -69.56 -22.32 -1.75
C SER A 57 -69.58 -23.08 -3.07
N ILE A 58 -69.88 -24.38 -3.04
CA ILE A 58 -69.85 -25.23 -4.24
C ILE A 58 -71.12 -26.08 -4.37
N LYS A 59 -71.44 -26.47 -5.62
CA LYS A 59 -72.65 -27.26 -5.92
C LYS A 59 -72.58 -28.61 -5.22
N ARG A 60 -73.73 -29.11 -4.77
CA ARG A 60 -73.88 -30.40 -4.10
C ARG A 60 -73.16 -31.53 -4.85
N ASP A 61 -73.43 -31.67 -6.14
CA ASP A 61 -72.86 -32.76 -6.96
C ASP A 61 -71.32 -32.74 -6.98
N ASN A 62 -70.71 -31.56 -6.85
CA ASN A 62 -69.26 -31.44 -6.79
C ASN A 62 -68.71 -31.87 -5.42
N VAL A 63 -69.41 -31.60 -4.32
CA VAL A 63 -68.99 -32.09 -3.00
C VAL A 63 -69.12 -33.60 -2.91
N LEU A 64 -70.19 -34.18 -3.43
CA LEU A 64 -70.37 -35.63 -3.47
C LEU A 64 -69.22 -36.31 -4.22
N ARG A 65 -68.89 -35.80 -5.42
CA ARG A 65 -67.75 -36.30 -6.19
C ARG A 65 -66.41 -36.10 -5.49
N LEU A 66 -66.25 -35.02 -4.73
CA LEU A 66 -65.05 -34.75 -3.97
C LEU A 66 -64.90 -35.73 -2.79
N ALA A 67 -66.01 -36.01 -2.10
CA ALA A 67 -66.09 -37.01 -1.03
C ALA A 67 -65.77 -38.41 -1.56
N ASP A 68 -66.34 -38.79 -2.71
CA ASP A 68 -66.05 -40.05 -3.40
C ASP A 68 -64.57 -40.12 -3.84
N ALA A 69 -64.06 -39.08 -4.50
CA ALA A 69 -62.68 -39.05 -4.99
C ALA A 69 -61.63 -39.07 -3.87
N LEU A 70 -61.99 -38.53 -2.70
CA LEU A 70 -61.16 -38.55 -1.50
C LEU A 70 -61.49 -39.71 -0.58
N GLU A 71 -62.47 -40.57 -0.91
CA GLU A 71 -62.97 -41.68 -0.10
C GLU A 71 -63.18 -41.28 1.37
N VAL A 72 -63.99 -40.25 1.61
CA VAL A 72 -64.39 -39.75 2.94
C VAL A 72 -65.87 -39.41 2.95
N GLU A 73 -66.47 -39.28 4.13
CA GLU A 73 -67.87 -38.86 4.22
C GLU A 73 -68.01 -37.36 3.91
N VAL A 74 -69.15 -36.97 3.34
CA VAL A 74 -69.40 -35.57 2.94
C VAL A 74 -69.30 -34.62 4.12
N ALA A 75 -69.72 -35.06 5.31
CA ALA A 75 -69.66 -34.27 6.54
C ALA A 75 -68.23 -33.82 6.89
N ASP A 76 -67.22 -34.64 6.59
CA ASP A 76 -65.81 -34.32 6.85
C ASP A 76 -65.27 -33.21 5.94
N LEU A 77 -65.99 -32.88 4.86
CA LEU A 77 -65.62 -31.84 3.91
C LEU A 77 -66.39 -30.52 4.11
N LEU A 78 -67.44 -30.54 4.93
CA LEU A 78 -68.28 -29.37 5.16
C LEU A 78 -67.72 -28.51 6.29
N ARG A 79 -67.92 -27.20 6.16
CA ARG A 79 -67.53 -26.25 7.21
C ARG A 79 -68.63 -26.19 8.27
N THR A 80 -68.30 -26.53 9.52
CA THR A 80 -69.17 -26.31 10.68
C THR A 80 -69.02 -24.85 11.15
N GLU A 81 -70.11 -24.18 11.53
CA GLU A 81 -70.12 -22.72 11.80
C GLU A 81 -69.37 -22.27 13.08
N GLU A 82 -68.64 -23.16 13.76
CA GLU A 82 -67.82 -22.84 14.93
C GLU A 82 -66.34 -23.20 14.71
N ASP A 83 -65.58 -22.32 14.03
CA ASP A 83 -64.13 -22.23 14.23
C ASP A 83 -63.61 -20.82 13.85
N PRO A 84 -63.10 -20.01 14.82
CA PRO A 84 -62.71 -18.62 14.59
C PRO A 84 -61.25 -18.56 14.13
N ALA A 85 -61.03 -18.70 12.81
CA ALA A 85 -59.71 -18.56 12.20
C ALA A 85 -59.69 -17.43 11.16
N ASP A 86 -59.73 -16.19 11.64
CA ASP A 86 -59.22 -15.03 10.92
C ASP A 86 -58.20 -14.32 11.83
N GLN A 87 -56.96 -14.79 11.81
CA GLN A 87 -55.80 -14.02 12.29
C GLN A 87 -54.72 -13.98 11.22
N VAL A 88 -54.84 -12.92 10.41
CA VAL A 88 -53.81 -11.98 9.96
C VAL A 88 -52.41 -12.56 9.71
N ALA A 89 -52.06 -12.58 8.43
CA ALA A 89 -50.70 -12.65 7.93
C ALA A 89 -49.81 -11.54 8.53
N GLU A 90 -48.83 -11.90 9.37
CA GLU A 90 -47.67 -11.06 9.65
C GLU A 90 -46.61 -11.29 8.57
N GLU A 91 -46.68 -10.50 7.49
CA GLU A 91 -45.49 -10.20 6.70
C GLU A 91 -44.68 -9.11 7.42
N THR A 92 -43.44 -9.43 7.75
CA THR A 92 -42.49 -8.54 8.45
C THR A 92 -42.08 -7.36 7.56
N PHE A 93 -42.86 -6.28 7.60
CA PHE A 93 -42.44 -4.97 7.08
C PHE A 93 -41.35 -4.38 8.00
N ILE A 94 -40.08 -4.64 7.68
CA ILE A 94 -38.99 -3.81 8.21
C ILE A 94 -39.21 -2.38 7.71
N SER A 95 -39.56 -1.48 8.64
CA SER A 95 -39.78 -0.07 8.36
C SER A 95 -38.57 0.54 7.63
N ARG A 96 -38.78 0.84 6.35
CA ARG A 96 -37.93 1.60 5.43
C ARG A 96 -37.33 2.90 6.03
N PHE A 97 -37.89 3.42 7.13
CA PHE A 97 -37.37 4.60 7.83
C PHE A 97 -36.19 4.33 8.80
N ARG A 98 -35.94 3.08 9.25
CA ARG A 98 -34.80 2.77 10.15
C ARG A 98 -33.46 2.56 9.43
N LEU A 99 -33.48 2.34 8.11
CA LEU A 99 -32.29 2.13 7.28
C LEU A 99 -31.69 3.45 6.73
N LEU A 100 -32.46 4.54 6.76
CA LEU A 100 -32.06 5.85 6.25
C LEU A 100 -30.80 6.44 6.93
N PRO A 101 -30.65 6.43 8.27
CA PRO A 101 -29.44 6.97 8.91
C PRO A 101 -28.21 6.10 8.63
N LEU A 102 -28.38 4.78 8.51
CA LEU A 102 -27.30 3.86 8.16
C LEU A 102 -26.80 4.13 6.73
N LEU A 103 -27.73 4.33 5.79
CA LEU A 103 -27.40 4.67 4.41
C LEU A 103 -26.71 6.04 4.30
N LEU A 104 -27.19 7.06 5.03
CA LEU A 104 -26.53 8.36 5.11
C LEU A 104 -25.10 8.27 5.69
N LEU A 105 -24.91 7.45 6.74
CA LEU A 105 -23.58 7.18 7.29
C LEU A 105 -22.67 6.48 6.27
N CYS A 106 -23.18 5.48 5.56
CA CYS A 106 -22.42 4.79 4.50
C CYS A 106 -22.05 5.75 3.35
N VAL A 107 -22.95 6.65 2.94
CA VAL A 107 -22.67 7.66 1.92
C VAL A 107 -21.64 8.69 2.42
N LEU A 108 -21.74 9.12 3.68
CA LEU A 108 -20.75 10.01 4.30
C LEU A 108 -19.37 9.34 4.36
N LEU A 109 -19.29 8.10 4.84
CA LEU A 109 -18.05 7.32 4.90
C LEU A 109 -17.48 7.07 3.51
N LEU A 110 -18.31 6.77 2.52
CA LEU A 110 -17.90 6.64 1.13
C LEU A 110 -17.40 7.98 0.58
N GLY A 111 -18.04 9.09 0.93
CA GLY A 111 -17.60 10.44 0.56
C GLY A 111 -16.25 10.80 1.17
N VAL A 112 -16.02 10.46 2.45
CA VAL A 112 -14.72 10.63 3.13
C VAL A 112 -13.65 9.74 2.49
N LEU A 113 -14.00 8.48 2.18
CA LEU A 113 -13.10 7.54 1.53
C LEU A 113 -12.70 8.04 0.13
N VAL A 114 -13.68 8.44 -0.67
CA VAL A 114 -13.46 9.04 -1.99
C VAL A 114 -12.66 10.33 -1.88
N PHE A 115 -12.95 11.20 -0.93
CA PHE A 115 -12.16 12.42 -0.68
C PHE A 115 -10.71 12.09 -0.32
N TYR A 116 -10.49 11.08 0.53
CA TYR A 116 -9.15 10.63 0.91
C TYR A 116 -8.38 10.06 -0.29
N PHE A 117 -9.03 9.25 -1.14
CA PHE A 117 -8.42 8.72 -2.36
C PHE A 117 -8.31 9.74 -3.51
N GLN A 118 -9.12 10.80 -3.51
CA GLN A 118 -9.03 11.91 -4.48
C GLN A 118 -7.94 12.93 -4.13
N ARG A 119 -7.45 12.96 -2.89
CA ARG A 119 -6.24 13.72 -2.55
C ARG A 119 -5.04 13.10 -3.27
N LYS A 120 -4.77 13.58 -4.49
CA LYS A 120 -3.50 13.31 -5.16
C LYS A 120 -2.39 13.93 -4.29
N PRO A 121 -1.37 13.16 -3.86
CA PRO A 121 -0.22 13.76 -3.21
C PRO A 121 0.36 14.81 -4.16
N GLU A 122 0.52 16.04 -3.67
CA GLU A 122 1.26 17.06 -4.41
C GLU A 122 2.62 16.47 -4.80
N PRO A 123 3.07 16.60 -6.06
CA PRO A 123 4.35 16.06 -6.47
C PRO A 123 5.45 16.70 -5.61
N VAL A 124 6.23 15.86 -4.92
CA VAL A 124 7.40 16.33 -4.17
C VAL A 124 8.38 16.91 -5.18
N VAL A 125 8.52 18.23 -5.16
CA VAL A 125 9.43 18.93 -6.05
C VAL A 125 10.83 18.75 -5.50
N VAL A 126 11.71 18.16 -6.29
CA VAL A 126 13.14 18.04 -5.99
C VAL A 126 13.87 19.09 -6.83
N LEU A 127 14.56 20.00 -6.17
CA LEU A 127 15.32 21.08 -6.83
C LEU A 127 16.82 21.04 -6.52
N ALA A 128 17.24 20.07 -5.73
CA ALA A 128 18.63 19.81 -5.43
C ALA A 128 18.78 18.33 -5.07
N GLU A 129 19.93 17.74 -5.37
CA GLU A 129 20.20 16.33 -5.14
C GLU A 129 21.48 16.16 -4.32
N ARG A 130 21.35 15.47 -3.18
CA ARG A 130 22.47 15.18 -2.28
C ARG A 130 23.08 13.83 -2.58
N VAL A 131 24.40 13.79 -2.59
CA VAL A 131 25.17 12.54 -2.63
C VAL A 131 25.87 12.35 -1.29
N LEU A 132 25.69 11.16 -0.72
CA LEU A 132 26.30 10.72 0.52
C LEU A 132 27.19 9.51 0.24
N PRO A 133 28.31 9.35 0.95
CA PRO A 133 29.01 8.08 1.02
C PRO A 133 28.12 7.00 1.64
N ARG A 134 28.44 5.73 1.36
CA ARG A 134 27.68 4.60 1.89
C ARG A 134 27.85 4.42 3.40
N TYR A 135 29.06 4.71 3.89
CA TYR A 135 29.45 4.48 5.27
C TYR A 135 30.05 5.73 5.91
N ALA A 136 29.81 5.86 7.21
CA ALA A 136 30.43 6.87 8.05
C ALA A 136 30.97 6.26 9.34
N ALA A 137 32.28 6.35 9.54
CA ALA A 137 32.91 5.87 10.76
C ALA A 137 32.89 6.91 11.88
N PRO A 138 32.56 6.54 13.12
CA PRO A 138 32.57 7.45 14.26
C PRO A 138 33.88 8.25 14.36
N GLY A 139 33.76 9.56 14.58
CA GLY A 139 34.90 10.47 14.73
C GLY A 139 35.68 10.83 13.48
N ASN A 140 35.34 10.26 12.32
CA ASN A 140 36.01 10.53 11.04
C ASN A 140 35.28 11.62 10.25
N VAL A 141 35.93 12.09 9.19
CA VAL A 141 35.40 13.12 8.29
C VAL A 141 34.88 12.43 7.03
N ILE A 142 33.72 12.87 6.55
CA ILE A 142 33.12 12.41 5.31
C ILE A 142 32.84 13.59 4.37
N PRO A 143 32.99 13.40 3.05
CA PRO A 143 32.52 14.35 2.06
C PRO A 143 31.01 14.26 1.87
N VAL A 144 30.34 15.40 1.71
CA VAL A 144 28.96 15.49 1.24
C VAL A 144 28.86 16.62 0.24
N TRP A 145 28.11 16.40 -0.84
CA TRP A 145 27.82 17.46 -1.80
C TRP A 145 26.38 17.40 -2.28
N ILE A 146 25.88 18.58 -2.63
CA ILE A 146 24.53 18.82 -3.10
C ILE A 146 24.64 19.50 -4.46
N ARG A 147 24.13 18.84 -5.50
CA ARG A 147 24.00 19.39 -6.84
C ARG A 147 22.72 20.22 -6.92
N ILE A 148 22.83 21.41 -7.48
CA ILE A 148 21.73 22.37 -7.61
C ILE A 148 21.14 22.25 -9.01
N GLU A 149 19.82 22.06 -9.08
CA GLU A 149 19.12 21.93 -10.35
C GLU A 149 19.26 23.21 -11.20
N PRO A 150 19.45 23.13 -12.52
CA PRO A 150 19.55 24.29 -13.40
C PRO A 150 18.39 25.29 -13.26
N THR A 151 17.21 24.83 -12.86
CA THR A 151 16.02 25.67 -12.67
C THR A 151 16.11 26.63 -11.48
N LEU A 152 17.00 26.35 -10.51
CA LEU A 152 17.33 27.22 -9.38
C LEU A 152 18.49 28.16 -9.69
N ARG A 153 19.32 27.83 -10.67
CA ARG A 153 20.48 28.67 -11.02
C ARG A 153 20.02 30.08 -11.33
N ARG A 154 20.75 31.07 -10.81
CA ARG A 154 20.47 32.51 -10.92
C ARG A 154 19.19 32.99 -10.21
N LYS A 155 18.36 32.10 -9.65
CA LYS A 155 17.26 32.50 -8.75
C LYS A 155 17.79 32.66 -7.33
N GLY A 156 17.10 33.48 -6.53
CA GLY A 156 17.36 33.53 -5.10
C GLY A 156 16.68 32.38 -4.40
N TYR A 157 17.40 31.61 -3.59
CA TYR A 157 16.85 30.50 -2.82
C TYR A 157 17.57 30.34 -1.48
N ILE A 158 16.93 29.64 -0.56
CA ILE A 158 17.49 29.23 0.72
C ILE A 158 17.53 27.71 0.72
N LEU A 159 18.72 27.15 0.86
CA LEU A 159 18.91 25.72 1.10
C LEU A 159 19.12 25.50 2.59
N ARG A 160 18.35 24.60 3.19
CA ARG A 160 18.48 24.15 4.58
C ARG A 160 18.85 22.68 4.56
N GLU A 161 19.91 22.34 5.26
CA GLU A 161 20.38 20.97 5.42
C GLU A 161 20.31 20.59 6.89
N HIS A 162 19.82 19.38 7.14
CA HIS A 162 19.73 18.75 8.45
C HIS A 162 20.53 17.45 8.42
N PHE A 163 21.63 17.43 9.14
CA PHE A 163 22.48 16.27 9.36
C PHE A 163 22.34 15.77 10.81
N PRO A 164 22.78 14.55 11.12
CA PRO A 164 22.54 13.95 12.43
C PRO A 164 23.04 14.79 13.60
N ARG A 165 22.30 14.77 14.71
CA ARG A 165 22.63 15.55 15.91
C ARG A 165 24.01 15.16 16.45
N GLY A 166 24.79 16.15 16.88
CA GLY A 166 26.15 15.96 17.42
C GLY A 166 27.24 15.83 16.36
N TRP A 167 26.89 15.67 15.09
CA TRP A 167 27.83 15.75 13.99
C TRP A 167 28.17 17.20 13.72
N LYS A 168 29.32 17.44 13.10
CA LYS A 168 29.83 18.81 12.92
C LYS A 168 30.20 19.06 11.49
N LEU A 169 29.59 20.06 10.87
CA LEU A 169 30.12 20.66 9.65
C LEU A 169 31.40 21.41 10.04
N ILE A 170 32.52 20.97 9.49
CA ILE A 170 33.84 21.53 9.76
C ILE A 170 34.33 22.45 8.65
N GLU A 171 33.86 22.23 7.42
CA GLU A 171 34.23 23.01 6.26
C GLU A 171 33.12 22.95 5.20
N ALA A 172 32.90 24.02 4.45
CA ALA A 172 31.96 24.05 3.35
C ALA A 172 32.38 25.06 2.28
N ASN A 173 32.08 24.73 1.01
CA ASN A 173 32.19 25.64 -0.10
C ASN A 173 30.89 25.60 -0.94
N PRO A 174 30.17 26.74 -1.09
CA PRO A 174 30.39 27.99 -0.38
C PRO A 174 30.20 27.84 1.15
N PRO A 175 30.75 28.78 1.95
CA PRO A 175 30.52 28.76 3.40
C PRO A 175 29.03 28.90 3.72
N ALA A 176 28.58 28.18 4.75
CA ALA A 176 27.21 28.28 5.23
C ALA A 176 26.92 29.71 5.72
N SER A 177 25.77 30.25 5.33
CA SER A 177 25.29 31.55 5.81
C SER A 177 24.89 31.50 7.29
N SER A 178 24.47 30.34 7.77
CA SER A 178 24.18 30.06 9.18
C SER A 178 24.45 28.59 9.47
N LEU A 179 25.05 28.29 10.62
CA LEU A 179 25.41 26.94 11.03
C LEU A 179 25.12 26.73 12.51
N ASP A 180 24.41 25.64 12.80
CA ASP A 180 24.17 25.10 14.14
C ASP A 180 24.65 23.64 14.18
N ASN A 181 25.87 23.44 14.68
CA ASN A 181 26.45 22.10 14.83
C ASN A 181 25.87 21.31 16.03
N VAL A 182 25.09 21.93 16.91
CA VAL A 182 24.48 21.22 18.05
C VAL A 182 23.24 20.48 17.57
N GLU A 183 22.37 21.18 16.85
CA GLU A 183 21.13 20.62 16.29
C GLU A 183 21.31 20.05 14.88
N GLY A 184 22.50 20.20 14.29
CA GLY A 184 22.86 19.61 13.02
C GLY A 184 22.26 20.32 11.81
N ILE A 185 22.19 21.66 11.85
CA ILE A 185 21.49 22.46 10.84
C ILE A 185 22.47 23.42 10.14
N ALA A 186 22.54 23.36 8.82
CA ALA A 186 23.26 24.33 7.99
C ALA A 186 22.30 25.03 7.02
N ARG A 187 22.54 26.31 6.77
CA ARG A 187 21.74 27.13 5.85
C ARG A 187 22.62 27.90 4.88
N TRP A 188 22.26 27.87 3.61
CA TRP A 188 22.85 28.68 2.56
C TRP A 188 21.79 29.58 1.96
N ILE A 189 22.05 30.88 1.98
CA ILE A 189 21.19 31.90 1.36
C ILE A 189 21.88 32.34 0.07
N VAL A 190 21.37 31.88 -1.06
CA VAL A 190 21.90 32.23 -2.38
C VAL A 190 21.07 33.38 -2.94
N LYS A 191 21.75 34.47 -3.31
CA LYS A 191 21.07 35.67 -3.84
C LYS A 191 20.76 35.51 -5.33
N PRO A 192 19.69 36.14 -5.85
CA PRO A 192 19.44 36.17 -7.28
C PRO A 192 20.67 36.69 -8.05
N GLY A 193 21.00 36.04 -9.17
CA GLY A 193 22.18 36.34 -9.97
C GLY A 193 23.47 35.64 -9.53
N GLU A 194 23.52 35.05 -8.33
CA GLU A 194 24.61 34.13 -7.96
C GLU A 194 24.38 32.79 -8.66
N ASP A 195 25.35 32.35 -9.46
CA ASP A 195 25.31 31.03 -10.08
C ASP A 195 26.04 30.05 -9.18
N LYS A 196 25.30 29.10 -8.61
CA LYS A 196 25.80 28.06 -7.73
C LYS A 196 25.37 26.72 -8.29
N GLU A 197 26.33 25.98 -8.83
CA GLU A 197 26.08 24.65 -9.40
C GLU A 197 26.02 23.56 -8.33
N LYS A 198 26.79 23.75 -7.25
CA LYS A 198 26.90 22.80 -6.15
C LYS A 198 27.23 23.47 -4.83
N ILE A 199 26.93 22.76 -3.75
CA ILE A 199 27.39 23.04 -2.40
C ILE A 199 28.09 21.79 -1.90
N VAL A 200 29.33 21.93 -1.45
CA VAL A 200 30.16 20.83 -0.94
C VAL A 200 30.52 21.12 0.52
N TYR A 201 30.56 20.10 1.37
CA TYR A 201 30.92 20.27 2.77
C TYR A 201 31.46 19.00 3.41
N LEU A 202 32.28 19.19 4.44
CA LEU A 202 32.87 18.13 5.23
C LEU A 202 32.13 18.00 6.56
N LEU A 203 31.65 16.80 6.84
CA LEU A 203 31.03 16.45 8.10
C LEU A 203 31.97 15.59 8.94
N LYS A 204 32.15 15.99 10.19
CA LYS A 204 32.76 15.17 11.23
C LYS A 204 31.69 14.40 11.96
N VAL A 205 31.75 13.08 11.82
CA VAL A 205 30.86 12.11 12.45
C VAL A 205 31.05 12.17 13.96
N ASP A 206 29.96 12.11 14.72
CA ASP A 206 30.07 12.06 16.17
C ASP A 206 30.82 10.80 16.64
N ARG A 207 31.62 10.94 17.69
CA ARG A 207 32.41 9.84 18.26
C ARG A 207 31.54 8.85 19.02
N SER A 208 30.35 9.27 19.46
CA SER A 208 29.42 8.43 20.22
C SER A 208 28.45 7.64 19.36
N SER A 209 28.45 7.83 18.03
CA SER A 209 27.57 7.10 17.12
C SER A 209 27.78 5.58 17.18
N THR A 210 26.68 4.84 17.26
CA THR A 210 26.71 3.37 17.36
C THR A 210 26.87 2.75 15.97
N LEU A 211 27.73 1.73 15.87
CA LEU A 211 27.89 0.97 14.63
C LEU A 211 26.60 0.21 14.29
N GLY A 212 26.29 0.14 12.99
CA GLY A 212 25.12 -0.53 12.45
C GLY A 212 23.86 0.34 12.44
N GLU A 213 23.87 1.52 13.06
CA GLU A 213 22.75 2.46 12.98
C GLU A 213 22.68 3.12 11.60
N SER A 214 21.46 3.38 11.14
CA SER A 214 21.19 4.28 10.02
C SER A 214 20.90 5.67 10.57
N GLN A 215 21.57 6.69 10.04
CA GLN A 215 21.45 8.07 10.48
C GLN A 215 20.79 8.92 9.40
N PRO A 216 19.72 9.67 9.72
CA PRO A 216 18.94 10.39 8.72
C PRO A 216 19.61 11.69 8.29
N PHE A 217 19.35 12.05 7.04
CA PHE A 217 19.69 13.33 6.46
C PHE A 217 18.48 13.91 5.75
N GLN A 218 18.18 15.18 5.99
CA GLN A 218 17.04 15.87 5.40
C GLN A 218 17.49 17.21 4.85
N GLY A 219 16.85 17.67 3.78
CA GLY A 219 17.19 18.96 3.21
C GLY A 219 15.98 19.57 2.52
N GLU A 220 15.91 20.88 2.53
CA GLU A 220 14.81 21.64 1.97
C GLU A 220 15.34 22.84 1.19
N VAL A 221 14.65 23.18 0.10
CA VAL A 221 14.92 24.36 -0.70
C VAL A 221 13.68 25.25 -0.77
N VAL A 222 13.86 26.51 -0.40
CA VAL A 222 12.82 27.54 -0.46
C VAL A 222 13.23 28.59 -1.50
N VAL A 223 12.44 28.75 -2.55
CA VAL A 223 12.72 29.69 -3.65
C VAL A 223 12.05 31.04 -3.36
N LYS A 224 12.81 32.13 -3.48
CA LYS A 224 12.28 33.49 -3.28
C LYS A 224 11.30 33.85 -4.40
N GLY A 225 10.06 34.16 -4.05
CA GLY A 225 9.03 34.60 -5.01
C GLY A 225 8.45 33.47 -5.89
N GLY A 226 8.67 32.21 -5.51
CA GLY A 226 8.02 31.07 -6.15
C GLY A 226 6.53 31.00 -5.83
N THR A 227 5.74 30.45 -6.75
CA THR A 227 4.31 30.15 -6.56
C THR A 227 4.06 28.90 -5.71
N GLN A 228 5.12 28.18 -5.33
CA GLN A 228 5.01 26.99 -4.48
C GLN A 228 4.83 27.42 -3.01
N GLU A 229 3.71 27.01 -2.41
CA GLU A 229 3.41 27.26 -0.99
C GLU A 229 4.26 26.38 -0.06
N ALA A 230 4.75 25.23 -0.54
CA ALA A 230 5.55 24.28 0.21
C ALA A 230 7.05 24.29 -0.21
N PRO A 231 8.00 24.10 0.72
CA PRO A 231 9.41 23.91 0.39
C PRO A 231 9.63 22.68 -0.49
N ALA A 232 10.49 22.82 -1.50
CA ALA A 232 11.01 21.69 -2.26
C ALA A 232 11.94 20.84 -1.36
N GLN A 233 11.98 19.53 -1.58
CA GLN A 233 12.89 18.65 -0.83
C GLN A 233 14.23 18.52 -1.55
N VAL A 234 15.31 18.34 -0.79
CA VAL A 234 16.60 17.89 -1.33
C VAL A 234 16.51 16.37 -1.49
N GLY A 235 16.65 15.90 -2.74
CA GLY A 235 16.59 14.49 -3.09
C GLY A 235 17.92 13.76 -2.91
N GLY A 236 18.00 12.56 -3.46
CA GLY A 236 19.16 11.69 -3.34
C GLY A 236 19.13 10.85 -2.05
N HIS A 237 20.31 10.54 -1.51
CA HIS A 237 20.43 9.66 -0.35
C HIS A 237 19.93 10.36 0.92
N MET A 238 18.95 9.76 1.62
CA MET A 238 18.31 10.32 2.83
C MET A 238 18.83 9.72 4.13
N GLU A 239 19.68 8.72 4.04
CA GLU A 239 20.21 8.04 5.20
C GLU A 239 21.61 7.52 4.92
N MET A 240 22.35 7.23 5.98
CA MET A 240 23.71 6.70 5.88
C MET A 240 23.99 5.75 7.03
N THR A 241 24.71 4.67 6.73
CA THR A 241 25.03 3.62 7.71
C THR A 241 26.31 3.95 8.48
N ILE A 242 26.26 3.80 9.80
CA ILE A 242 27.43 3.98 10.66
C ILE A 242 28.23 2.69 10.69
N ALA A 243 29.41 2.71 10.09
CA ALA A 243 30.27 1.54 10.01
C ALA A 243 31.75 1.93 10.01
N GLY A 244 32.61 1.01 10.43
CA GLY A 244 34.06 1.23 10.52
C GLY A 244 34.78 1.11 9.17
N TYR A 245 34.22 1.72 8.13
CA TYR A 245 34.76 1.74 6.77
C TYR A 245 35.08 3.17 6.33
N LEU A 246 36.13 3.32 5.53
CA LEU A 246 36.45 4.60 4.90
C LEU A 246 35.36 4.94 3.87
N TRP A 247 35.10 6.24 3.67
CA TRP A 247 34.05 6.69 2.76
C TRP A 247 34.21 6.21 1.29
N PRO A 248 35.43 5.95 0.76
CA PRO A 248 35.59 5.39 -0.58
C PRO A 248 35.39 3.87 -0.66
N ASP A 249 35.53 3.16 0.46
CA ASP A 249 35.36 1.70 0.53
C ASP A 249 33.86 1.39 0.44
N ALA A 250 33.38 1.23 -0.79
CA ALA A 250 31.98 1.11 -1.13
C ALA A 250 31.46 -0.31 -0.86
N ASN A 251 32.35 -1.30 -0.90
CA ASN A 251 32.01 -2.71 -0.70
C ASN A 251 32.18 -3.17 0.77
N GLY A 252 32.91 -2.41 1.60
CA GLY A 252 33.15 -2.67 3.01
C GLY A 252 34.13 -3.81 3.30
N ASP A 253 35.12 -4.07 2.44
CA ASP A 253 36.06 -5.19 2.58
C ASP A 253 37.41 -4.85 3.26
N HIS A 254 37.55 -3.58 3.68
CA HIS A 254 38.75 -2.98 4.27
C HIS A 254 39.95 -2.86 3.31
N VAL A 255 39.70 -2.93 2.02
CA VAL A 255 40.60 -2.57 0.93
C VAL A 255 40.04 -1.31 0.29
N ILE A 256 40.89 -0.53 -0.35
CA ILE A 256 40.44 0.47 -1.31
C ILE A 256 41.09 0.03 -2.60
N ASP A 257 40.32 -0.47 -3.55
CA ASP A 257 40.86 -0.94 -4.83
C ASP A 257 41.03 0.20 -5.85
N ASP A 258 41.59 -0.10 -7.02
CA ASP A 258 41.85 0.90 -8.06
C ASP A 258 40.55 1.56 -8.55
N GLY A 259 39.43 0.83 -8.55
CA GLY A 259 38.12 1.34 -8.95
C GLY A 259 37.56 2.30 -7.89
N GLU A 260 37.69 1.95 -6.62
CA GLU A 260 37.30 2.80 -5.50
C GLU A 260 38.20 4.04 -5.39
N MET A 261 39.49 3.93 -5.68
CA MET A 261 40.39 5.08 -5.79
C MET A 261 40.03 6.02 -6.94
N LEU A 262 39.66 5.48 -8.10
CA LEU A 262 39.20 6.30 -9.23
C LEU A 262 37.92 7.05 -8.88
N ALA A 263 36.94 6.36 -8.29
CA ALA A 263 35.71 7.00 -7.80
C ALA A 263 36.00 8.05 -6.72
N ALA A 264 36.97 7.81 -5.84
CA ALA A 264 37.40 8.77 -4.84
C ALA A 264 38.03 10.02 -5.47
N SER A 265 38.76 9.88 -6.58
CA SER A 265 39.31 11.01 -7.34
C SER A 265 38.21 11.90 -7.90
N ASP A 266 37.15 11.30 -8.46
CA ASP A 266 35.99 12.05 -8.94
C ASP A 266 35.33 12.85 -7.80
N VAL A 267 35.19 12.23 -6.62
CA VAL A 267 34.70 12.91 -5.42
C VAL A 267 35.64 14.03 -5.00
N TYR A 268 36.95 13.81 -5.03
CA TYR A 268 37.94 14.83 -4.69
C TYR A 268 37.81 16.07 -5.58
N ASP A 269 37.69 15.87 -6.89
CA ASP A 269 37.47 16.94 -7.86
C ASP A 269 36.13 17.65 -7.64
N GLU A 270 35.07 16.89 -7.35
CA GLU A 270 33.76 17.44 -7.04
C GLU A 270 33.77 18.30 -5.78
N MET A 271 34.61 17.96 -4.80
CA MET A 271 34.74 18.63 -3.50
C MET A 271 35.71 19.83 -3.54
N SER A 272 35.98 20.38 -4.73
CA SER A 272 36.82 21.57 -4.90
C SER A 272 36.46 22.70 -3.92
N GLY A 273 37.45 23.18 -3.17
CA GLY A 273 37.31 24.25 -2.18
C GLY A 273 37.03 23.79 -0.75
N VAL A 274 37.06 22.47 -0.48
CA VAL A 274 37.23 21.94 0.88
C VAL A 274 38.41 20.98 0.96
N HIS A 275 38.96 20.76 2.15
CA HIS A 275 40.19 20.01 2.35
C HIS A 275 39.91 18.54 2.69
N LEU A 276 39.84 17.69 1.66
CA LEU A 276 39.90 16.24 1.82
C LEU A 276 41.36 15.76 1.91
N ASP A 277 41.62 14.85 2.85
CA ASP A 277 42.96 14.29 3.08
C ASP A 277 43.29 13.20 2.04
N TRP A 278 43.58 13.64 0.82
CA TRP A 278 43.97 12.76 -0.30
C TRP A 278 45.25 11.98 0.00
N ASN A 279 46.23 12.62 0.64
CA ASN A 279 47.50 11.99 1.02
C ASN A 279 47.30 10.81 1.97
N PHE A 280 46.32 10.88 2.88
CA PHE A 280 45.98 9.75 3.74
C PHE A 280 45.36 8.61 2.93
N LEU A 281 44.51 8.94 1.96
CA LEU A 281 43.84 7.96 1.12
C LEU A 281 44.86 7.19 0.25
N GLU A 282 45.81 7.89 -0.38
CA GLU A 282 46.92 7.26 -1.12
C GLU A 282 47.73 6.31 -0.22
N LYS A 283 48.04 6.70 1.02
CA LYS A 283 48.75 5.84 1.97
C LYS A 283 47.97 4.57 2.33
N VAL A 284 46.64 4.64 2.36
CA VAL A 284 45.78 3.48 2.59
C VAL A 284 45.82 2.55 1.38
N TRP A 285 45.69 3.11 0.18
CA TRP A 285 45.76 2.37 -1.07
C TRP A 285 47.14 1.69 -1.25
N ASP A 286 48.24 2.41 -1.04
CA ASP A 286 49.61 1.88 -1.08
C ASP A 286 49.85 0.75 -0.07
N ALA A 287 49.16 0.78 1.08
CA ALA A 287 49.25 -0.28 2.07
C ALA A 287 48.48 -1.54 1.66
N GLY A 288 47.52 -1.42 0.74
CA GLY A 288 46.65 -2.48 0.22
C GLY A 288 45.55 -2.92 1.18
N ARG A 289 45.60 -2.53 2.46
CA ARG A 289 44.54 -2.76 3.47
C ARG A 289 44.58 -1.66 4.52
N TYR A 290 43.46 -1.51 5.23
CA TYR A 290 43.41 -0.69 6.43
C TYR A 290 42.66 -1.39 7.58
N SER A 291 42.78 -0.84 8.77
CA SER A 291 42.01 -1.26 9.94
C SER A 291 41.46 -0.05 10.66
N TRP A 292 40.24 -0.16 11.17
CA TRP A 292 39.62 0.86 12.01
C TRP A 292 39.88 0.58 13.49
N ASN A 293 40.56 1.51 14.18
CA ASN A 293 40.82 1.42 15.60
C ASN A 293 39.63 2.00 16.40
N ARG A 294 38.78 1.12 16.94
CA ARG A 294 37.58 1.49 17.71
C ARG A 294 37.87 2.38 18.93
N LYS A 295 38.99 2.17 19.61
CA LYS A 295 39.33 2.96 20.82
C LYS A 295 39.72 4.39 20.48
N ARG A 296 40.34 4.59 19.31
CA ARG A 296 40.85 5.89 18.86
C ARG A 296 39.96 6.55 17.82
N ASN A 297 38.95 5.86 17.30
CA ASN A 297 38.08 6.30 16.20
C ASN A 297 38.89 6.78 14.99
N ARG A 298 39.93 6.01 14.62
CA ARG A 298 40.87 6.35 13.55
C ARG A 298 41.20 5.15 12.69
N PHE A 299 41.34 5.39 11.40
CA PHE A 299 41.86 4.43 10.45
C PHE A 299 43.39 4.38 10.50
N VAL A 300 43.93 3.19 10.28
CA VAL A 300 45.37 2.95 10.21
C VAL A 300 45.64 2.08 8.98
N PRO A 301 46.51 2.52 8.06
CA PRO A 301 46.99 1.66 6.97
C PRO A 301 47.71 0.43 7.53
N VAL A 302 47.41 -0.74 7.00
CA VAL A 302 48.03 -2.01 7.40
C VAL A 302 48.64 -2.64 6.15
N LYS A 303 49.98 -2.67 6.07
CA LYS A 303 50.65 -3.30 4.94
C LYS A 303 50.25 -4.76 4.85
N SER A 304 49.60 -5.13 3.74
CA SER A 304 49.38 -6.53 3.40
C SER A 304 50.73 -7.22 3.19
N LYS A 305 50.90 -8.43 3.73
CA LYS A 305 52.03 -9.29 3.36
C LYS A 305 51.76 -9.76 1.93
N ALA A 306 52.37 -9.07 0.96
CA ALA A 306 52.13 -9.12 -0.47
C ALA A 306 51.59 -10.45 -1.04
N PRO A 307 50.52 -10.45 -1.86
CA PRO A 307 50.51 -11.26 -3.07
C PRO A 307 51.53 -10.67 -4.07
N GLY A 308 52.25 -11.52 -4.80
CA GLY A 308 53.29 -11.12 -5.76
C GLY A 308 52.81 -10.12 -6.84
N PRO A 309 53.75 -9.56 -7.63
CA PRO A 309 53.48 -8.41 -8.48
C PRO A 309 52.30 -8.66 -9.43
N HIS A 310 51.39 -7.69 -9.48
CA HIS A 310 50.36 -7.60 -10.51
C HIS A 310 51.00 -7.72 -11.91
N PRO A 311 50.43 -8.52 -12.83
CA PRO A 311 50.89 -8.56 -14.20
C PRO A 311 50.55 -7.22 -14.86
N SER A 312 51.55 -6.33 -14.90
CA SER A 312 51.54 -5.20 -15.83
C SER A 312 51.41 -5.78 -17.24
N GLY A 313 50.31 -5.45 -17.92
CA GLY A 313 50.13 -5.69 -19.33
C GLY A 313 51.19 -4.91 -20.10
N ALA A 314 52.36 -5.52 -20.28
CA ALA A 314 53.33 -5.09 -21.27
C ALA A 314 52.75 -5.37 -22.65
N VAL A 315 52.17 -4.32 -23.25
CA VAL A 315 51.95 -4.25 -24.69
C VAL A 315 53.32 -4.36 -25.35
N ALA A 316 53.59 -5.52 -25.94
CA ALA A 316 54.77 -5.75 -26.76
C ALA A 316 54.67 -4.88 -28.01
N ALA A 317 55.42 -3.78 -28.01
CA ALA A 317 55.73 -3.02 -29.19
C ALA A 317 57.10 -3.45 -29.73
N ASP A 318 57.05 -3.89 -30.98
CA ASP A 318 58.04 -3.65 -32.04
C ASP A 318 59.18 -4.65 -32.26
N GLY A 319 59.48 -4.87 -33.55
CA GLY A 319 60.60 -5.67 -34.02
C GLY A 319 60.38 -6.48 -35.30
N THR A 320 59.61 -6.01 -36.28
CA THR A 320 59.61 -6.60 -37.63
C THR A 320 60.85 -6.12 -38.40
N ALA A 321 61.94 -6.89 -38.37
CA ALA A 321 63.09 -6.67 -39.22
C ALA A 321 62.87 -7.34 -40.59
N ALA A 322 62.54 -6.56 -41.60
CA ALA A 322 62.61 -6.95 -42.99
C ALA A 322 64.09 -6.91 -43.45
N ALA A 323 64.63 -8.08 -43.78
CA ALA A 323 65.85 -8.22 -44.53
C ALA A 323 65.51 -8.34 -46.02
N ASN A 324 66.07 -7.46 -46.85
CA ASN A 324 66.20 -7.71 -48.29
C ASN A 324 67.60 -7.22 -48.72
N PRO A 325 68.47 -8.07 -49.26
CA PRO A 325 69.77 -7.66 -49.75
C PRO A 325 69.67 -7.17 -51.20
N ALA A 326 70.49 -6.18 -51.51
CA ALA A 326 70.90 -5.88 -52.87
C ALA A 326 71.87 -6.97 -53.33
N ASP A 327 71.45 -7.79 -54.29
CA ASP A 327 72.11 -8.08 -55.58
C ASP A 327 71.25 -9.07 -56.39
#